data_AF-A0A1J5MDK1-F1
#
_entry.id   AF-A0A1J5MDK1-F1
#
_cell.length_a   1.000
_cell.length_b   1.000
_cell.length_c   1.000
_cell.angle_alpha   90.00
_cell.angle_beta   90.00
_cell.angle_gamma   90.00
#
_symmetry.space_group_name_H-M   'P 1'
#
loop_
_entity.id
_entity.type
_entity.pdbx_description
1 polymer ?
#
loop_
_entity_poly.entity_id
_entity_poly.type
_entity_poly.pdbx_seq_one_letter_code
_entity_poly.pdbx_strand_id
1 'polypeptide(L)'
;MDVSKIVDRDSFKTWLEKLPKERRYEWGVSLATRAALRVFPVWAVEMPRDWARKRDLTVLPLSRSLLISVVAVKMPTTDIRDAADASYVASYAANAANAASCAANAAKAASYAVNASSSSSSSSSSYAASYASASYAASYASAVSWTLLRGDILELEQGADLRRLRLWPQEMPPEIAEAWTTGRTWMEPAPGHAFWIRWYDAILAGRPLTGDWDSHWQLMHDIALIDPDDWGKGKEQDAIHVAGIIAKIEDTYSYRVTDTTLSEATTLLHAALGQFGFDEIRRLMELLPFAEDLKQLKDPEAVAAFVAAMDQQRREIETFLRGVDREGRGLQGAGGILTYFEEVLEEVSKARQLNQLNVGWIIDCGEILQGYAQNSDTVAELGPLNIPFQRTLQNLLDQIHNHFSATLLRFGVLRDIRSSEETKLGELMEDLRRGLEQIKHELPEGHVAMAPETIAVFEKLFDDLDGMIRREFVAVSPAMKSQLRKNIDYRLAQVAVSLRLYWEQSAAPRRAVGQVIAGVAKKKTEEGVEGLVKWVLDNLK
;
A
#
# COMPACT_ATOMS: atom_id res chain seq x y z
N MET A 1 18.42 36.22 -12.43
CA MET A 1 17.88 37.09 -11.36
C MET A 1 17.80 36.21 -10.14
N ASP A 2 18.31 36.66 -8.99
CA ASP A 2 18.27 35.88 -7.76
C ASP A 2 16.80 35.62 -7.34
N VAL A 3 16.48 34.38 -6.98
CA VAL A 3 15.16 33.89 -6.55
C VAL A 3 14.67 34.69 -5.33
N SER A 4 15.58 35.14 -4.46
CA SER A 4 15.26 35.97 -3.29
C SER A 4 14.53 37.28 -3.64
N LYS A 5 14.69 37.78 -4.88
CA LYS A 5 14.11 39.03 -5.37
C LYS A 5 12.69 38.87 -5.95
N ILE A 6 12.14 37.66 -5.95
CA ILE A 6 10.78 37.38 -6.40
C ILE A 6 9.83 37.67 -5.24
N VAL A 7 9.20 38.84 -5.23
CA VAL A 7 8.35 39.33 -4.13
C VAL A 7 6.94 39.69 -4.58
N ASP A 8 6.71 39.70 -5.90
CA ASP A 8 5.45 40.08 -6.52
C ASP A 8 5.30 39.43 -7.91
N ARG A 9 4.16 39.69 -8.55
CA ARG A 9 3.82 39.19 -9.87
C ARG A 9 4.87 39.56 -10.92
N ASP A 10 5.28 40.81 -10.95
CA ASP A 10 6.09 41.36 -12.03
C ASP A 10 7.54 40.88 -11.94
N SER A 11 8.07 40.77 -10.73
CA SER A 11 9.37 40.14 -10.46
C SER A 11 9.36 38.65 -10.82
N PHE A 12 8.29 37.91 -10.52
CA PHE A 12 8.16 36.50 -10.95
C PHE A 12 8.05 36.35 -12.46
N LYS A 13 7.25 37.19 -13.13
CA LYS A 13 7.14 37.24 -14.60
C LYS A 13 8.50 37.45 -15.25
N THR A 14 9.22 38.46 -14.77
CA THR A 14 10.55 38.83 -15.27
C THR A 14 11.55 37.70 -15.09
N TRP A 15 11.43 36.93 -14.01
CA TRP A 15 12.26 35.75 -13.78
C TRP A 15 11.90 34.60 -14.73
N LEU A 16 10.61 34.26 -14.89
CA LEU A 16 10.16 33.20 -15.83
C LEU A 16 10.56 33.51 -17.28
N GLU A 17 10.47 34.77 -17.72
CA GLU A 17 10.84 35.21 -19.07
C GLU A 17 12.34 35.04 -19.38
N LYS A 18 13.18 34.90 -18.35
CA LYS A 18 14.62 34.66 -18.51
C LYS A 18 14.96 33.17 -18.63
N LEU A 19 14.06 32.26 -18.29
CA LEU A 19 14.29 30.82 -18.44
C LEU A 19 14.26 30.40 -19.93
N PRO A 20 15.02 29.34 -20.30
CA PRO A 20 14.86 28.67 -21.60
C PRO A 20 13.41 28.29 -21.86
N LYS A 21 12.99 28.31 -23.12
CA LYS A 21 11.58 28.13 -23.51
C LYS A 21 10.99 26.82 -22.99
N GLU A 22 11.76 25.75 -23.04
CA GLU A 22 11.39 24.40 -22.63
C GLU A 22 11.11 24.35 -21.12
N ARG A 23 12.03 24.92 -20.31
CA ARG A 23 11.88 24.98 -18.84
C ARG A 23 10.79 25.94 -18.42
N ARG A 24 10.60 27.04 -19.15
CA ARG A 24 9.60 28.06 -18.82
C ARG A 24 8.19 27.48 -18.77
N TYR A 25 7.85 26.62 -19.74
CA TYR A 25 6.55 25.95 -19.75
C TYR A 25 6.41 24.99 -18.57
N GLU A 26 7.35 24.05 -18.44
CA GLU A 26 7.32 23.02 -17.41
C GLU A 26 7.24 23.63 -15.99
N TRP A 27 8.11 24.59 -15.71
CA TRP A 27 8.21 25.23 -14.40
C TRP A 27 7.03 26.16 -14.15
N GLY A 28 6.62 26.93 -15.17
CA GLY A 28 5.46 27.81 -15.07
C GLY A 28 4.17 27.07 -14.72
N VAL A 29 3.89 25.96 -15.41
CA VAL A 29 2.70 25.13 -15.14
C VAL A 29 2.81 24.42 -13.79
N SER A 30 3.98 23.85 -13.46
CA SER A 30 4.16 23.13 -12.19
C SER A 30 4.00 24.04 -10.97
N LEU A 31 4.61 25.23 -11.00
CA LEU A 31 4.51 26.22 -9.92
C LEU A 31 3.07 26.75 -9.78
N ALA A 32 2.41 27.05 -10.90
CA ALA A 32 1.02 27.52 -10.88
C ALA A 32 0.07 26.44 -10.34
N THR A 33 0.25 25.19 -10.73
CA THR A 33 -0.56 24.05 -10.29
C THR A 33 -0.40 23.81 -8.79
N ARG A 34 0.83 23.83 -8.26
CA ARG A 34 1.06 23.73 -6.81
C ARG A 34 0.45 24.90 -6.04
N ALA A 35 0.56 26.12 -6.55
CA ALA A 35 -0.09 27.28 -5.94
C ALA A 35 -1.61 27.11 -5.88
N ALA A 36 -2.23 26.62 -6.96
CA ALA A 36 -3.67 26.38 -7.02
C ALA A 36 -4.12 25.26 -6.04
N LEU A 37 -3.37 24.16 -5.98
CA LEU A 37 -3.61 23.05 -5.05
C LEU A 37 -3.53 23.50 -3.58
N ARG A 38 -2.68 24.47 -3.23
CA ARG A 38 -2.62 25.02 -1.85
C ARG A 38 -3.84 25.84 -1.46
N VAL A 39 -4.58 26.37 -2.44
CA VAL A 39 -5.79 27.19 -2.21
C VAL A 39 -7.07 26.34 -2.38
N PHE A 40 -6.96 25.14 -2.95
CA PHE A 40 -8.10 24.21 -3.12
C PHE A 40 -8.99 24.06 -1.87
N PRO A 41 -8.45 23.92 -0.64
CA PRO A 41 -9.28 23.78 0.56
C PRO A 41 -10.17 24.99 0.86
N VAL A 42 -9.67 26.21 0.58
CA VAL A 42 -10.42 27.47 0.78
C VAL A 42 -11.64 27.51 -0.11
N TRP A 43 -11.56 26.89 -1.28
CA TRP A 43 -12.72 26.77 -2.16
C TRP A 43 -13.62 25.60 -1.76
N ALA A 44 -13.04 24.46 -1.36
CA ALA A 44 -13.81 23.28 -0.97
C ALA A 44 -14.78 23.58 0.18
N VAL A 45 -14.38 24.40 1.16
CA VAL A 45 -15.26 24.83 2.27
C VAL A 45 -16.41 25.75 1.84
N GLU A 46 -16.25 26.52 0.76
CA GLU A 46 -17.25 27.47 0.29
C GLU A 46 -18.31 26.84 -0.62
N MET A 47 -18.03 25.66 -1.18
CA MET A 47 -18.88 24.96 -2.15
C MET A 47 -20.32 24.65 -1.72
N PRO A 48 -20.65 24.43 -0.44
CA PRO A 48 -22.04 24.31 -0.02
C PRO A 48 -22.86 25.60 -0.16
N ARG A 49 -22.21 26.76 -0.25
CA ARG A 49 -22.90 28.06 -0.26
C ARG A 49 -23.43 28.39 -1.65
N ASP A 50 -24.68 28.87 -1.71
CA ASP A 50 -25.37 29.20 -2.97
C ASP A 50 -24.59 30.16 -3.87
N TRP A 51 -23.89 31.13 -3.27
CA TRP A 51 -23.09 32.08 -4.03
C TRP A 51 -21.88 31.45 -4.70
N ALA A 52 -21.31 30.39 -4.11
CA ALA A 52 -20.17 29.67 -4.65
C ALA A 52 -20.58 28.71 -5.78
N ARG A 53 -21.86 28.30 -5.80
CA ARG A 53 -22.50 27.50 -6.86
C ARG A 53 -23.13 28.33 -7.98
N LYS A 54 -23.12 29.67 -7.88
CA LYS A 54 -23.66 30.54 -8.93
C LYS A 54 -22.92 30.28 -10.25
N ARG A 55 -23.67 30.21 -11.35
CA ARG A 55 -23.17 29.94 -12.72
C ARG A 55 -22.50 28.56 -12.87
N ASP A 56 -23.03 27.55 -12.18
CA ASP A 56 -22.61 26.15 -12.29
C ASP A 56 -21.14 25.87 -11.85
N LEU A 57 -20.57 26.74 -10.99
CA LEU A 57 -19.30 26.48 -10.28
C LEU A 57 -19.50 25.34 -9.28
N THR A 58 -19.12 24.13 -9.70
CA THR A 58 -19.23 22.90 -8.90
C THR A 58 -17.86 22.28 -8.67
N VAL A 59 -17.79 21.24 -7.83
CA VAL A 59 -16.48 20.68 -7.48
C VAL A 59 -15.77 20.05 -8.68
N LEU A 60 -16.56 19.57 -9.62
CA LEU A 60 -16.11 18.68 -10.67
C LEU A 60 -15.29 19.41 -11.77
N PRO A 61 -15.73 20.54 -12.37
CA PRO A 61 -14.94 21.25 -13.38
C PRO A 61 -13.59 21.76 -12.85
N LEU A 62 -13.55 22.20 -11.59
CA LEU A 62 -12.32 22.73 -10.99
C LEU A 62 -11.33 21.63 -10.62
N SER A 63 -11.82 20.51 -10.08
CA SER A 63 -10.98 19.35 -9.82
C SER A 63 -10.44 18.74 -11.12
N ARG A 64 -11.26 18.66 -12.17
CA ARG A 64 -10.82 18.27 -13.53
C ARG A 64 -9.70 19.17 -14.04
N SER A 65 -9.88 20.49 -13.96
CA SER A 65 -8.90 21.47 -14.39
C SER A 65 -7.55 21.31 -13.69
N LEU A 66 -7.57 21.11 -12.37
CA LEU A 66 -6.36 20.89 -11.58
C LEU A 66 -5.67 19.56 -11.94
N LEU A 67 -6.45 18.48 -12.08
CA LEU A 67 -5.93 17.16 -12.46
C LEU A 67 -5.26 17.20 -13.84
N ILE A 68 -5.89 17.82 -14.85
CA ILE A 68 -5.30 17.97 -16.18
C ILE A 68 -4.00 18.77 -16.12
N SER A 69 -3.94 19.85 -15.33
CA SER A 69 -2.72 20.65 -15.19
C SER A 69 -1.57 19.88 -14.52
N VAL A 70 -1.88 18.99 -13.58
CA VAL A 70 -0.90 18.07 -12.99
C VAL A 70 -0.33 17.12 -14.04
N VAL A 71 -1.17 16.54 -14.90
CA VAL A 71 -0.77 15.54 -15.92
C VAL A 71 -0.06 16.17 -17.11
N ALA A 72 -0.50 17.35 -17.56
CA ALA A 72 -0.04 17.99 -18.80
C ALA A 72 1.46 18.28 -18.87
N VAL A 73 2.12 18.35 -17.72
CA VAL A 73 3.57 18.51 -17.66
C VAL A 73 4.30 17.17 -17.78
N LYS A 74 3.72 16.10 -17.21
CA LYS A 74 4.31 14.76 -17.21
C LYS A 74 4.05 13.99 -18.51
N MET A 75 2.87 14.17 -19.09
CA MET A 75 2.42 13.49 -20.31
C MET A 75 1.82 14.52 -21.29
N PRO A 76 2.64 15.35 -21.96
CA PRO A 76 2.19 16.43 -22.84
C PRO A 76 1.70 15.94 -24.22
N THR A 77 0.63 15.13 -24.24
CA THR A 77 -0.01 14.64 -25.47
C THR A 77 -0.89 15.72 -26.12
N THR A 78 -1.32 15.52 -27.36
CA THR A 78 -2.34 16.36 -28.01
C THR A 78 -3.66 16.28 -27.28
N ASP A 79 -4.06 15.07 -26.88
CA ASP A 79 -5.36 14.81 -26.28
C ASP A 79 -5.47 15.47 -24.89
N ILE A 80 -4.37 15.54 -24.14
CA ILE A 80 -4.31 16.29 -22.87
C ILE A 80 -4.46 17.80 -23.09
N ARG A 81 -4.01 18.33 -24.23
CA ARG A 81 -4.22 19.75 -24.58
C ARG A 81 -5.67 20.01 -24.93
N ASP A 82 -6.29 19.12 -25.68
CA ASP A 82 -7.71 19.23 -26.04
C ASP A 82 -8.59 19.10 -24.79
N ALA A 83 -8.25 18.19 -23.87
CA ALA A 83 -8.87 18.09 -22.56
C ALA A 83 -8.69 19.38 -21.73
N ALA A 84 -7.49 20.00 -21.77
CA ALA A 84 -7.22 21.26 -21.08
C ALA A 84 -8.05 22.42 -21.64
N ASP A 85 -8.25 22.47 -22.97
CA ASP A 85 -9.10 23.47 -23.62
C ASP A 85 -10.58 23.29 -23.23
N ALA A 86 -11.09 22.06 -23.29
CA ALA A 86 -12.45 21.73 -22.88
C ALA A 86 -12.71 22.09 -21.40
N SER A 87 -11.77 21.73 -20.50
CA SER A 87 -11.84 22.07 -19.08
C SER A 87 -11.75 23.58 -18.82
N TYR A 88 -10.95 24.30 -19.62
CA TYR A 88 -10.87 25.76 -19.56
C TYR A 88 -12.19 26.42 -19.96
N VAL A 89 -12.82 25.99 -21.06
CA VAL A 89 -14.11 26.55 -21.51
C VAL A 89 -15.18 26.32 -20.45
N ALA A 90 -15.25 25.12 -19.88
CA ALA A 90 -16.17 24.78 -18.80
C ALA A 90 -15.96 25.64 -17.55
N SER A 91 -14.71 25.88 -17.15
CA SER A 91 -14.39 26.73 -15.99
C SER A 91 -14.54 28.25 -16.28
N TYR A 92 -14.37 28.69 -17.54
CA TYR A 92 -14.51 30.09 -17.94
C TYR A 92 -15.96 30.58 -17.86
N ALA A 93 -16.92 29.74 -18.25
CA ALA A 93 -18.35 30.06 -18.25
C ALA A 93 -18.89 30.39 -16.83
N ALA A 94 -18.17 30.02 -15.78
CA ALA A 94 -18.66 29.93 -14.42
C ALA A 94 -18.37 31.19 -13.52
N ASN A 95 -17.93 32.31 -14.08
CA ASN A 95 -17.32 33.45 -13.34
C ASN A 95 -18.15 34.08 -12.17
N ALA A 96 -17.60 34.27 -10.96
CA ALA A 96 -18.15 35.17 -9.91
C ALA A 96 -17.04 35.78 -9.02
N ALA A 97 -17.33 36.94 -8.41
CA ALA A 97 -16.42 37.76 -7.60
C ALA A 97 -16.39 37.36 -6.11
N ASN A 98 -15.22 37.49 -5.46
CA ASN A 98 -14.79 37.14 -4.09
C ASN A 98 -14.21 35.72 -3.87
N ALA A 99 -13.29 35.60 -2.90
CA ALA A 99 -12.38 34.50 -2.50
C ALA A 99 -12.52 33.10 -3.14
N ALA A 100 -13.71 32.51 -3.29
CA ALA A 100 -13.89 31.28 -4.10
C ALA A 100 -13.51 31.49 -5.58
N SER A 101 -13.66 32.74 -6.07
CA SER A 101 -13.12 33.24 -7.33
C SER A 101 -11.63 32.99 -7.45
N CYS A 102 -10.84 33.09 -6.38
CA CYS A 102 -9.39 33.02 -6.50
C CYS A 102 -8.88 31.59 -6.70
N ALA A 103 -9.41 30.59 -6.00
CA ALA A 103 -9.08 29.18 -6.27
C ALA A 103 -9.65 28.72 -7.62
N ALA A 104 -10.85 29.18 -7.98
CA ALA A 104 -11.43 28.92 -9.29
C ALA A 104 -10.59 29.56 -10.43
N ASN A 105 -10.16 30.80 -10.23
CA ASN A 105 -9.24 31.50 -11.14
C ASN A 105 -7.90 30.79 -11.21
N ALA A 106 -7.39 30.23 -10.10
CA ALA A 106 -6.14 29.48 -10.03
C ALA A 106 -6.19 28.14 -10.78
N ALA A 107 -7.30 27.39 -10.68
CA ALA A 107 -7.49 26.16 -11.44
C ALA A 107 -7.67 26.44 -12.95
N LYS A 108 -8.51 27.43 -13.30
CA LYS A 108 -8.69 27.90 -14.68
C LYS A 108 -7.38 28.34 -15.31
N ALA A 109 -6.63 29.11 -14.56
CA ALA A 109 -5.29 29.59 -14.89
C ALA A 109 -4.35 28.44 -15.25
N ALA A 110 -4.32 27.40 -14.42
CA ALA A 110 -3.48 26.24 -14.64
C ALA A 110 -3.86 25.51 -15.94
N SER A 111 -5.15 25.31 -16.23
CA SER A 111 -5.59 24.67 -17.49
C SER A 111 -5.28 25.54 -18.71
N TYR A 112 -5.43 26.86 -18.62
CA TYR A 112 -5.10 27.76 -19.72
C TYR A 112 -3.59 27.86 -19.99
N ALA A 113 -2.75 27.75 -18.95
CA ALA A 113 -1.30 27.72 -19.12
C ALA A 113 -0.85 26.52 -19.97
N VAL A 114 -1.54 25.38 -19.82
CA VAL A 114 -1.34 24.19 -20.67
C VAL A 114 -1.68 24.53 -22.13
N ASN A 115 -2.83 25.15 -22.38
CA ASN A 115 -3.28 25.53 -23.73
C ASN A 115 -2.36 26.59 -24.41
N ALA A 116 -2.00 27.66 -23.69
CA ALA A 116 -1.26 28.81 -24.21
C ALA A 116 0.19 28.49 -24.67
N SER A 117 0.71 27.30 -24.36
CA SER A 117 2.02 26.82 -24.84
C SER A 117 2.12 26.67 -26.37
N SER A 118 0.98 26.61 -27.05
CA SER A 118 0.84 26.65 -28.52
C SER A 118 1.00 28.05 -29.12
N SER A 119 0.79 29.11 -28.32
CA SER A 119 0.56 30.48 -28.79
C SER A 119 1.58 31.47 -28.20
N SER A 120 2.81 31.45 -28.72
CA SER A 120 3.92 32.39 -28.46
C SER A 120 4.47 32.48 -27.01
N SER A 121 5.80 32.43 -26.88
CA SER A 121 6.55 32.32 -25.60
C SER A 121 6.37 33.48 -24.62
N SER A 122 5.86 34.64 -25.07
CA SER A 122 5.64 35.85 -24.27
C SER A 122 4.28 35.83 -23.56
N SER A 123 3.27 35.21 -24.17
CA SER A 123 1.96 34.99 -23.58
C SER A 123 2.06 34.06 -22.38
N SER A 124 2.75 32.92 -22.54
CA SER A 124 2.87 31.89 -21.49
C SER A 124 3.45 32.43 -20.17
N SER A 125 4.47 33.30 -20.23
CA SER A 125 5.10 33.90 -19.03
C SER A 125 4.20 34.93 -18.33
N SER A 126 3.56 35.80 -19.12
CA SER A 126 2.64 36.83 -18.59
C SER A 126 1.45 36.20 -17.88
N TYR A 127 0.97 35.07 -18.41
CA TYR A 127 -0.11 34.30 -17.84
C TYR A 127 0.35 33.50 -16.62
N ALA A 128 1.41 32.69 -16.70
CA ALA A 128 1.98 31.97 -15.56
C ALA A 128 2.25 32.89 -14.35
N ALA A 129 2.71 34.13 -14.60
CA ALA A 129 2.89 35.11 -13.55
C ALA A 129 1.58 35.70 -13.02
N SER A 130 0.61 36.01 -13.89
CA SER A 130 -0.76 36.37 -13.48
C SER A 130 -1.38 35.28 -12.60
N TYR A 131 -1.03 34.03 -12.86
CA TYR A 131 -1.56 32.84 -12.20
C TYR A 131 -0.95 32.61 -10.82
N ALA A 132 0.38 32.63 -10.72
CA ALA A 132 1.04 32.64 -9.41
C ALA A 132 0.50 33.81 -8.56
N SER A 133 0.42 35.01 -9.13
CA SER A 133 -0.10 36.17 -8.42
C SER A 133 -1.56 36.04 -7.97
N ALA A 134 -2.44 35.44 -8.78
CA ALA A 134 -3.85 35.25 -8.43
C ALA A 134 -4.04 34.17 -7.34
N SER A 135 -3.29 33.06 -7.42
CA SER A 135 -3.26 32.02 -6.40
C SER A 135 -2.68 32.53 -5.08
N TYR A 136 -1.65 33.37 -5.13
CA TYR A 136 -0.98 33.90 -3.95
C TYR A 136 -1.68 35.12 -3.33
N ALA A 137 -2.41 35.90 -4.12
CA ALA A 137 -3.33 36.92 -3.62
C ALA A 137 -4.58 36.32 -2.95
N ALA A 138 -4.89 35.04 -3.20
CA ALA A 138 -5.98 34.30 -2.56
C ALA A 138 -5.71 33.94 -1.10
N SER A 139 -4.44 33.82 -0.72
CA SER A 139 -4.05 33.48 0.65
C SER A 139 -4.10 34.73 1.53
N TYR A 140 -4.68 34.62 2.72
CA TYR A 140 -4.72 35.67 3.75
C TYR A 140 -3.32 36.18 4.20
N ALA A 141 -2.23 35.56 3.72
CA ALA A 141 -0.85 35.97 3.97
C ALA A 141 -0.01 35.95 2.67
N SER A 142 -0.16 36.99 1.83
CA SER A 142 0.58 37.16 0.57
C SER A 142 2.11 36.97 0.70
N ALA A 143 2.69 37.31 1.85
CA ALA A 143 4.12 37.13 2.13
C ALA A 143 4.56 35.66 2.30
N VAL A 144 3.72 34.82 2.92
CA VAL A 144 3.99 33.37 3.10
C VAL A 144 3.95 32.67 1.75
N SER A 145 3.02 33.09 0.90
CA SER A 145 2.81 32.61 -0.45
C SER A 145 4.03 32.79 -1.38
N TRP A 146 4.66 33.96 -1.40
CA TRP A 146 5.89 34.17 -2.17
C TRP A 146 7.08 33.38 -1.59
N THR A 147 7.09 33.13 -0.29
CA THR A 147 8.12 32.30 0.35
C THR A 147 8.02 30.84 -0.11
N LEU A 148 6.80 30.29 -0.17
CA LEU A 148 6.56 28.95 -0.69
C LEU A 148 6.90 28.84 -2.18
N LEU A 149 6.58 29.85 -2.99
CA LEU A 149 6.97 29.89 -4.40
C LEU A 149 8.48 29.82 -4.57
N ARG A 150 9.23 30.64 -3.82
CA ARG A 150 10.69 30.64 -3.86
C ARG A 150 11.26 29.28 -3.44
N GLY A 151 10.68 28.65 -2.42
CA GLY A 151 11.03 27.28 -2.02
C GLY A 151 10.84 26.28 -3.16
N ASP A 152 9.66 26.27 -3.80
CA ASP A 152 9.40 25.38 -4.95
C ASP A 152 10.35 25.66 -6.13
N ILE A 153 10.75 26.92 -6.37
CA ILE A 153 11.75 27.27 -7.38
C ILE A 153 13.11 26.65 -7.05
N LEU A 154 13.55 26.72 -5.79
CA LEU A 154 14.82 26.15 -5.36
C LEU A 154 14.85 24.61 -5.51
N GLU A 155 13.73 23.94 -5.27
CA GLU A 155 13.58 22.50 -5.50
C GLU A 155 13.70 22.16 -7.01
N LEU A 156 13.06 22.95 -7.88
CA LEU A 156 13.19 22.79 -9.33
C LEU A 156 14.62 23.04 -9.83
N GLU A 157 15.31 24.04 -9.28
CA GLU A 157 16.72 24.33 -9.60
C GLU A 157 17.64 23.16 -9.23
N GLN A 158 17.27 22.37 -8.21
CA GLN A 158 17.96 21.14 -7.79
C GLN A 158 17.54 19.90 -8.59
N GLY A 159 16.61 20.03 -9.54
CA GLY A 159 16.14 18.93 -10.38
C GLY A 159 15.05 18.07 -9.76
N ALA A 160 14.43 18.51 -8.66
CA ALA A 160 13.34 17.78 -8.04
C ALA A 160 12.06 17.84 -8.89
N ASP A 161 11.28 16.75 -8.85
CA ASP A 161 9.92 16.74 -9.40
C ASP A 161 8.93 17.20 -8.33
N LEU A 162 8.51 18.46 -8.42
CA LEU A 162 7.55 19.10 -7.51
C LEU A 162 6.23 18.34 -7.32
N ARG A 163 5.85 17.48 -8.28
CA ARG A 163 4.61 16.69 -8.23
C ARG A 163 4.73 15.46 -7.32
N ARG A 164 5.96 15.02 -7.03
CA ARG A 164 6.26 13.91 -6.12
C ARG A 164 6.50 14.38 -4.69
N LEU A 165 6.71 15.67 -4.48
CA LEU A 165 6.93 16.25 -3.16
C LEU A 165 5.60 16.53 -2.46
N ARG A 166 5.64 16.54 -1.12
CA ARG A 166 4.53 17.04 -0.30
C ARG A 166 4.14 18.44 -0.75
N LEU A 167 2.84 18.74 -0.72
CA LEU A 167 2.33 20.04 -1.14
C LEU A 167 2.86 21.18 -0.25
N TRP A 168 2.98 20.90 1.04
CA TRP A 168 3.56 21.80 2.03
C TRP A 168 4.93 21.26 2.46
N PRO A 169 6.01 22.07 2.38
CA PRO A 169 7.34 21.65 2.84
C PRO A 169 7.42 21.49 4.36
N GLN A 170 6.55 22.21 5.07
CA GLN A 170 6.31 22.09 6.51
C GLN A 170 4.85 21.69 6.74
N GLU A 171 4.38 21.71 7.99
CA GLU A 171 2.95 21.52 8.26
C GLU A 171 2.07 22.50 7.49
N MET A 172 0.91 22.01 7.04
CA MET A 172 -0.09 22.84 6.39
C MET A 172 -0.57 23.94 7.36
N PRO A 173 -0.68 25.21 6.90
CA PRO A 173 -1.16 26.30 7.74
C PRO A 173 -2.51 25.96 8.40
N PRO A 174 -2.70 26.25 9.70
CA PRO A 174 -3.90 25.84 10.44
C PRO A 174 -5.21 26.27 9.78
N GLU A 175 -5.28 27.47 9.22
CA GLU A 175 -6.48 27.99 8.56
C GLU A 175 -6.84 27.21 7.29
N ILE A 176 -5.82 26.73 6.57
CA ILE A 176 -6.01 25.88 5.39
C ILE A 176 -6.38 24.46 5.80
N ALA A 177 -5.79 23.95 6.88
CA ALA A 177 -6.13 22.65 7.45
C ALA A 177 -7.59 22.60 7.94
N GLU A 178 -8.04 23.67 8.59
CA GLU A 178 -9.43 23.85 9.00
C GLU A 178 -10.37 23.95 7.79
N ALA A 179 -9.99 24.72 6.76
CA ALA A 179 -10.76 24.78 5.51
C ALA A 179 -10.88 23.39 4.83
N TRP A 180 -9.80 22.60 4.81
CA TRP A 180 -9.85 21.25 4.23
C TRP A 180 -10.75 20.33 5.05
N THR A 181 -10.60 20.35 6.36
CA THR A 181 -11.42 19.55 7.27
C THR A 181 -12.89 19.90 7.13
N THR A 182 -13.22 21.20 7.08
CA THR A 182 -14.60 21.67 6.91
C THR A 182 -15.15 21.31 5.52
N GLY A 183 -14.36 21.47 4.45
CA GLY A 183 -14.75 21.05 3.10
C GLY A 183 -15.08 19.56 3.01
N ARG A 184 -14.30 18.69 3.66
CA ARG A 184 -14.57 17.24 3.68
C ARG A 184 -15.92 16.89 4.31
N THR A 185 -16.38 17.63 5.32
CA THR A 185 -17.64 17.31 6.03
C THR A 185 -18.87 17.21 5.12
N TRP A 186 -18.90 17.98 4.03
CA TRP A 186 -19.98 17.90 3.05
C TRP A 186 -19.63 17.01 1.86
N MET A 187 -18.35 16.91 1.48
CA MET A 187 -17.91 16.09 0.35
C MET A 187 -18.00 14.59 0.64
N GLU A 188 -17.68 14.16 1.86
CA GLU A 188 -17.72 12.74 2.25
C GLU A 188 -19.10 12.08 2.08
N PRO A 189 -20.21 12.70 2.56
CA PRO A 189 -21.55 12.15 2.33
C PRO A 189 -22.09 12.42 0.91
N ALA A 190 -21.46 13.30 0.12
CA ALA A 190 -21.92 13.65 -1.23
C ALA A 190 -21.42 12.63 -2.29
N PRO A 191 -22.32 11.92 -2.98
CA PRO A 191 -21.94 10.99 -4.04
C PRO A 191 -21.04 11.63 -5.09
N GLY A 192 -20.07 10.86 -5.59
CA GLY A 192 -19.14 11.29 -6.64
C GLY A 192 -17.90 12.06 -6.20
N HIS A 193 -17.73 12.33 -4.89
CA HIS A 193 -16.61 13.14 -4.39
C HIS A 193 -15.45 12.32 -3.78
N ALA A 194 -15.66 11.01 -3.54
CA ALA A 194 -14.69 10.16 -2.85
C ALA A 194 -13.31 10.11 -3.54
N PHE A 195 -13.26 10.03 -4.86
CA PHE A 195 -12.01 10.06 -5.62
C PHE A 195 -11.22 11.35 -5.39
N TRP A 196 -11.89 12.50 -5.46
CA TRP A 196 -11.25 13.81 -5.33
C TRP A 196 -10.65 14.04 -3.94
N ILE A 197 -11.30 13.53 -2.89
CA ILE A 197 -10.77 13.54 -1.52
C ILE A 197 -9.47 12.72 -1.47
N ARG A 198 -9.51 11.45 -1.94
CA ARG A 198 -8.32 10.58 -1.95
C ARG A 198 -7.18 11.17 -2.77
N TRP A 199 -7.50 11.73 -3.93
CA TRP A 199 -6.55 12.37 -4.84
C TRP A 199 -5.87 13.57 -4.19
N TYR A 200 -6.64 14.45 -3.56
CA TYR A 200 -6.07 15.61 -2.87
C TYR A 200 -5.23 15.20 -1.64
N ASP A 201 -5.68 14.22 -0.85
CA ASP A 201 -4.91 13.69 0.28
C ASP A 201 -3.58 13.04 -0.18
N ALA A 202 -3.57 12.39 -1.35
CA ALA A 202 -2.35 11.84 -1.95
C ALA A 202 -1.36 12.95 -2.35
N ILE A 203 -1.87 14.06 -2.92
CA ILE A 203 -1.07 15.25 -3.24
C ILE A 203 -0.50 15.91 -1.98
N LEU A 204 -1.31 16.06 -0.92
CA LEU A 204 -0.85 16.60 0.37
C LEU A 204 0.33 15.80 0.92
N ALA A 205 0.23 14.47 0.86
CA ALA A 205 1.25 13.55 1.36
C ALA A 205 2.45 13.34 0.41
N GLY A 206 2.38 13.79 -0.84
CA GLY A 206 3.42 13.53 -1.84
C GLY A 206 3.54 12.05 -2.19
N ARG A 207 2.42 11.35 -2.40
CA ARG A 207 2.41 9.90 -2.70
C ARG A 207 1.51 9.57 -3.90
N PRO A 208 1.78 8.47 -4.63
CA PRO A 208 0.89 8.01 -5.70
C PRO A 208 -0.40 7.39 -5.15
N LEU A 209 -1.46 7.39 -5.97
CA LEU A 209 -2.74 6.72 -5.67
C LEU A 209 -2.70 5.20 -5.88
N THR A 210 -1.84 4.72 -6.79
CA THR A 210 -1.80 3.34 -7.29
C THR A 210 -0.61 2.53 -6.75
N GLY A 211 0.08 3.06 -5.74
CA GLY A 211 1.26 2.42 -5.11
C GLY A 211 2.60 2.73 -5.79
N ASP A 212 2.61 3.07 -7.08
CA ASP A 212 3.79 3.57 -7.80
C ASP A 212 3.46 4.80 -8.66
N TRP A 213 4.48 5.57 -9.02
CA TRP A 213 4.29 6.83 -9.76
C TRP A 213 3.91 6.63 -11.22
N ASP A 214 4.33 5.55 -11.87
CA ASP A 214 4.09 5.37 -13.30
C ASP A 214 2.63 4.98 -13.56
N SER A 215 2.11 4.03 -12.80
CA SER A 215 0.68 3.70 -12.83
C SER A 215 -0.19 4.86 -12.33
N HIS A 216 0.32 5.69 -11.42
CA HIS A 216 -0.39 6.88 -10.97
C HIS A 216 -0.53 7.89 -12.11
N TRP A 217 0.54 8.16 -12.86
CA TRP A 217 0.47 9.07 -13.99
C TRP A 217 -0.45 8.55 -15.08
N GLN A 218 -0.43 7.24 -15.34
CA GLN A 218 -1.34 6.65 -16.31
C GLN A 218 -2.81 6.72 -15.85
N LEU A 219 -3.11 6.44 -14.57
CA LEU A 219 -4.45 6.62 -14.02
C LEU A 219 -4.93 8.08 -14.16
N MET A 220 -4.09 9.06 -13.79
CA MET A 220 -4.44 10.47 -13.92
C MET A 220 -4.62 10.87 -15.39
N HIS A 221 -3.79 10.35 -16.29
CA HIS A 221 -3.91 10.57 -17.73
C HIS A 221 -5.24 10.04 -18.27
N ASP A 222 -5.63 8.82 -17.93
CA ASP A 222 -6.87 8.23 -18.43
C ASP A 222 -8.11 8.93 -17.88
N ILE A 223 -8.07 9.37 -16.61
CA ILE A 223 -9.12 10.21 -16.03
C ILE A 223 -9.18 11.57 -16.75
N ALA A 224 -8.04 12.16 -17.10
CA ALA A 224 -8.00 13.42 -17.84
C ALA A 224 -8.63 13.30 -19.24
N LEU A 225 -8.58 12.10 -19.84
CA LEU A 225 -9.13 11.80 -21.17
C LEU A 225 -10.58 11.31 -21.17
N ILE A 226 -11.28 11.31 -20.02
CA ILE A 226 -12.73 11.10 -20.00
C ILE A 226 -13.39 12.12 -20.93
N ASP A 227 -14.27 11.63 -21.81
CA ASP A 227 -14.94 12.41 -22.85
C ASP A 227 -15.51 13.72 -22.26
N PRO A 228 -15.19 14.90 -22.81
CA PRO A 228 -15.73 16.17 -22.34
C PRO A 228 -17.25 16.18 -22.10
N ASP A 229 -18.03 15.44 -22.91
CA ASP A 229 -19.48 15.36 -22.79
C ASP A 229 -19.93 14.60 -21.54
N ASP A 230 -19.15 13.61 -21.07
CA ASP A 230 -19.42 12.86 -19.84
C ASP A 230 -19.30 13.74 -18.58
N TRP A 231 -18.55 14.84 -18.63
CA TRP A 231 -18.41 15.76 -17.48
C TRP A 231 -19.66 16.60 -17.23
N GLY A 232 -20.57 16.67 -18.20
CA GLY A 232 -21.84 17.38 -18.11
C GLY A 232 -21.69 18.86 -17.73
N LYS A 233 -22.64 19.36 -16.91
CA LYS A 233 -22.65 20.74 -16.39
C LYS A 233 -22.11 20.82 -14.95
N GLY A 234 -21.50 19.73 -14.46
CA GLY A 234 -20.99 19.61 -13.10
C GLY A 234 -22.07 19.48 -12.01
N LYS A 235 -23.32 19.18 -12.36
CA LYS A 235 -24.38 18.93 -11.38
C LYS A 235 -24.11 17.64 -10.61
N GLU A 236 -24.86 17.41 -9.54
CA GLU A 236 -24.71 16.19 -8.71
C GLU A 236 -24.81 14.90 -9.53
N GLN A 237 -25.75 14.81 -10.48
CA GLN A 237 -25.86 13.66 -11.38
C GLN A 237 -24.63 13.47 -12.28
N ASP A 238 -24.02 14.57 -12.73
CA ASP A 238 -22.79 14.54 -13.54
C ASP A 238 -21.61 14.05 -12.68
N ALA A 239 -21.53 14.48 -11.42
CA ALA A 239 -20.51 14.00 -10.48
C ALA A 239 -20.64 12.51 -10.17
N ILE A 240 -21.87 12.00 -10.05
CA ILE A 240 -22.14 10.55 -9.88
C ILE A 240 -21.73 9.78 -11.14
N HIS A 241 -22.13 10.27 -12.32
CA HIS A 241 -21.82 9.64 -13.61
C HIS A 241 -20.30 9.55 -13.84
N VAL A 242 -19.60 10.68 -13.71
CA VAL A 242 -18.14 10.73 -13.84
C VAL A 242 -17.46 9.85 -12.79
N ALA A 243 -17.93 9.83 -11.55
CA ALA A 243 -17.37 8.93 -10.54
C ALA A 243 -17.55 7.45 -10.91
N GLY A 244 -18.65 7.08 -11.58
CA GLY A 244 -18.83 5.74 -12.13
C GLY A 244 -17.84 5.41 -13.25
N ILE A 245 -17.50 6.38 -14.10
CA ILE A 245 -16.45 6.22 -15.13
C ILE A 245 -15.07 6.13 -14.49
N ILE A 246 -14.75 7.05 -13.56
CA ILE A 246 -13.51 7.03 -12.79
C ILE A 246 -13.36 5.69 -12.08
N ALA A 247 -14.43 5.14 -11.47
CA ALA A 247 -14.36 3.83 -10.82
C ALA A 247 -14.00 2.69 -11.80
N LYS A 248 -14.45 2.74 -13.06
CA LYS A 248 -14.07 1.74 -14.09
C LYS A 248 -12.62 1.91 -14.55
N ILE A 249 -12.16 3.15 -14.69
CA ILE A 249 -10.76 3.44 -14.99
C ILE A 249 -9.91 3.00 -13.80
N GLU A 250 -10.27 3.41 -12.58
CA GLU A 250 -9.68 2.95 -11.33
C GLU A 250 -9.72 1.43 -11.24
N ASP A 251 -10.71 0.71 -11.75
CA ASP A 251 -10.72 -0.76 -11.75
C ASP A 251 -9.60 -1.35 -12.63
N THR A 252 -9.24 -0.66 -13.72
CA THR A 252 -8.16 -1.04 -14.65
C THR A 252 -6.78 -0.80 -14.04
N TYR A 253 -6.66 0.22 -13.17
CA TYR A 253 -5.44 0.55 -12.42
C TYR A 253 -5.46 0.03 -10.98
N SER A 254 -6.61 -0.45 -10.53
CA SER A 254 -6.78 -1.14 -9.28
C SER A 254 -6.00 -2.41 -9.49
N TYR A 255 -5.01 -2.56 -8.65
CA TYR A 255 -4.37 -3.83 -8.48
C TYR A 255 -5.46 -4.82 -8.01
N ARG A 256 -6.16 -5.46 -8.95
CA ARG A 256 -6.87 -6.70 -8.70
C ARG A 256 -5.80 -7.76 -8.63
N VAL A 257 -5.62 -8.34 -7.44
CA VAL A 257 -5.15 -9.71 -7.38
C VAL A 257 -6.20 -10.51 -8.16
N THR A 258 -5.88 -11.01 -9.35
CA THR A 258 -6.78 -11.96 -10.01
C THR A 258 -6.88 -13.21 -9.13
N ASP A 259 -8.02 -13.90 -9.13
CA ASP A 259 -8.13 -15.22 -8.45
C ASP A 259 -6.99 -16.15 -8.87
N THR A 260 -6.47 -16.00 -10.09
CA THR A 260 -5.29 -16.70 -10.60
C THR A 260 -4.00 -16.29 -9.90
N THR A 261 -3.73 -14.99 -9.68
CA THR A 261 -2.52 -14.53 -8.98
C THR A 261 -2.63 -14.70 -7.46
N LEU A 262 -3.84 -14.62 -6.88
CA LEU A 262 -4.10 -15.00 -5.49
C LEU A 262 -3.91 -16.50 -5.35
N SER A 263 -4.47 -17.31 -6.27
CA SER A 263 -4.28 -18.75 -6.31
C SER A 263 -2.82 -19.11 -6.56
N GLU A 264 -2.06 -18.44 -7.40
CA GLU A 264 -0.64 -18.71 -7.66
C GLU A 264 0.24 -18.31 -6.47
N ALA A 265 -0.01 -17.15 -5.85
CA ALA A 265 0.69 -16.72 -4.65
C ALA A 265 0.33 -17.60 -3.46
N THR A 266 -0.95 -17.95 -3.28
CA THR A 266 -1.46 -18.90 -2.29
C THR A 266 -0.98 -20.32 -2.58
N THR A 267 -0.81 -20.74 -3.84
CA THR A 267 -0.24 -22.05 -4.23
C THR A 267 1.26 -22.08 -3.98
N LEU A 268 1.98 -20.99 -4.25
CA LEU A 268 3.43 -20.87 -3.97
C LEU A 268 3.70 -20.72 -2.46
N LEU A 269 2.82 -20.05 -1.72
CA LEU A 269 2.85 -19.98 -0.26
C LEU A 269 2.37 -21.28 0.38
N HIS A 270 1.38 -21.97 -0.18
CA HIS A 270 0.97 -23.32 0.20
C HIS A 270 2.07 -24.33 -0.10
N ALA A 271 2.82 -24.17 -1.19
CA ALA A 271 3.99 -25.01 -1.48
C ALA A 271 5.18 -24.72 -0.55
N ALA A 272 5.30 -23.48 -0.04
CA ALA A 272 6.32 -23.07 0.93
C ALA A 272 5.94 -23.41 2.39
N LEU A 273 4.67 -23.26 2.75
CA LEU A 273 4.09 -23.54 4.08
C LEU A 273 3.69 -25.01 4.24
N GLY A 274 3.29 -25.69 3.17
CA GLY A 274 2.91 -27.12 3.15
C GLY A 274 4.05 -28.08 3.45
N GLN A 275 5.24 -27.54 3.74
CA GLN A 275 6.39 -28.28 4.25
C GLN A 275 6.58 -28.10 5.76
N PHE A 276 5.73 -27.31 6.41
CA PHE A 276 5.77 -27.04 7.85
C PHE A 276 4.77 -27.90 8.62
N GLY A 277 5.22 -28.42 9.77
CA GLY A 277 4.39 -29.07 10.77
C GLY A 277 3.61 -28.07 11.64
N PHE A 278 2.72 -28.57 12.48
CA PHE A 278 1.96 -27.74 13.41
C PHE A 278 2.86 -26.98 14.39
N ASP A 279 3.97 -27.59 14.82
CA ASP A 279 4.95 -26.96 15.69
C ASP A 279 5.65 -25.77 15.02
N GLU A 280 5.99 -25.88 13.74
CA GLU A 280 6.61 -24.82 12.95
C GLU A 280 5.63 -23.68 12.66
N ILE A 281 4.34 -23.98 12.40
CA ILE A 281 3.28 -22.97 12.26
C ILE A 281 3.03 -22.25 13.59
N ARG A 282 3.00 -22.97 14.71
CA ARG A 282 2.84 -22.40 16.04
C ARG A 282 3.96 -21.42 16.36
N ARG A 283 5.22 -21.83 16.11
CA ARG A 283 6.39 -20.94 16.29
C ARG A 283 6.29 -19.71 15.40
N LEU A 284 5.87 -19.86 14.14
CA LEU A 284 5.61 -18.73 13.25
C LEU A 284 4.54 -17.79 13.81
N MET A 285 3.46 -18.29 14.41
CA MET A 285 2.43 -17.46 15.04
C MET A 285 2.90 -16.74 16.30
N GLU A 286 3.75 -17.38 17.10
CA GLU A 286 4.36 -16.79 18.30
C GLU A 286 5.35 -15.66 17.94
N LEU A 287 6.01 -15.76 16.78
CA LEU A 287 6.93 -14.73 16.25
C LEU A 287 6.21 -13.48 15.72
N LEU A 288 4.89 -13.52 15.50
CA LEU A 288 4.12 -12.45 14.86
C LEU A 288 3.32 -11.60 15.87
N PRO A 289 3.35 -10.24 15.79
CA PRO A 289 2.73 -9.34 16.78
C PRO A 289 1.19 -9.32 16.80
N PHE A 290 0.54 -10.07 15.92
CA PHE A 290 -0.92 -10.17 15.84
C PHE A 290 -1.45 -11.46 16.49
N ALA A 291 -0.70 -12.04 17.43
CA ALA A 291 -1.04 -13.31 18.06
C ALA A 291 -2.49 -13.38 18.60
N GLU A 292 -3.12 -12.28 19.03
CA GLU A 292 -4.55 -12.29 19.40
C GLU A 292 -5.51 -12.38 18.21
N ASP A 293 -5.24 -11.65 17.11
CA ASP A 293 -6.04 -11.69 15.89
C ASP A 293 -5.82 -12.97 15.07
N LEU A 294 -4.63 -13.60 15.22
CA LEU A 294 -4.28 -14.90 14.67
C LEU A 294 -4.82 -16.05 15.53
N LYS A 295 -4.97 -15.84 16.85
CA LYS A 295 -5.63 -16.79 17.75
C LYS A 295 -7.13 -16.83 17.50
N GLN A 296 -7.79 -15.69 17.29
CA GLN A 296 -9.23 -15.63 17.03
C GLN A 296 -9.56 -15.03 15.67
N LEU A 297 -9.92 -15.87 14.71
CA LEU A 297 -10.45 -15.43 13.43
C LEU A 297 -11.92 -15.02 13.62
N LYS A 298 -12.23 -13.76 13.29
CA LYS A 298 -13.56 -13.14 13.43
C LYS A 298 -14.18 -12.71 12.09
N ASP A 299 -13.49 -12.97 10.98
CA ASP A 299 -13.99 -12.68 9.64
C ASP A 299 -15.07 -13.71 9.24
N PRO A 300 -16.34 -13.29 9.05
CA PRO A 300 -17.45 -14.19 8.74
C PRO A 300 -17.24 -15.07 7.51
N GLU A 301 -16.67 -14.52 6.44
CA GLU A 301 -16.53 -15.25 5.18
C GLU A 301 -15.42 -16.31 5.29
N ALA A 302 -14.29 -15.94 5.91
CA ALA A 302 -13.19 -16.85 6.15
C ALA A 302 -13.56 -17.97 7.15
N VAL A 303 -14.31 -17.66 8.21
CA VAL A 303 -14.82 -18.67 9.17
C VAL A 303 -15.79 -19.62 8.48
N ALA A 304 -16.73 -19.11 7.68
CA ALA A 304 -17.68 -19.94 6.95
C ALA A 304 -16.99 -20.88 5.93
N ALA A 305 -15.99 -20.37 5.20
CA ALA A 305 -15.21 -21.15 4.25
C ALA A 305 -14.42 -22.29 4.95
N PHE A 306 -13.77 -22.00 6.08
CA PHE A 306 -13.05 -23.01 6.85
C PHE A 306 -13.97 -24.08 7.43
N VAL A 307 -15.10 -23.67 8.05
CA VAL A 307 -16.08 -24.59 8.63
C VAL A 307 -16.70 -25.51 7.56
N ALA A 308 -16.91 -25.01 6.34
CA ALA A 308 -17.38 -25.81 5.22
C ALA A 308 -16.33 -26.82 4.74
N ALA A 309 -15.05 -26.42 4.66
CA ALA A 309 -13.96 -27.32 4.29
C ALA A 309 -13.70 -28.42 5.32
N MET A 310 -13.93 -28.11 6.61
CA MET A 310 -13.81 -29.06 7.71
C MET A 310 -14.95 -30.11 7.78
N ASP A 311 -16.03 -30.00 7.00
CA ASP A 311 -17.15 -30.97 7.06
C ASP A 311 -16.75 -32.39 6.69
N GLN A 312 -15.90 -32.54 5.68
CA GLN A 312 -15.36 -33.85 5.30
C GLN A 312 -14.35 -34.35 6.34
N GLN A 313 -13.49 -33.47 6.84
CA GLN A 313 -12.51 -33.81 7.89
C GLN A 313 -13.16 -34.25 9.19
N ARG A 314 -14.24 -33.58 9.59
CA ARG A 314 -15.03 -33.96 10.76
C ARG A 314 -15.49 -35.40 10.68
N ARG A 315 -15.98 -35.87 9.52
CA ARG A 315 -16.42 -37.26 9.34
C ARG A 315 -15.26 -38.25 9.44
N GLU A 316 -14.07 -37.87 8.98
CA GLU A 316 -12.86 -38.68 9.07
C GLU A 316 -12.39 -38.80 10.52
N ILE A 317 -12.32 -37.67 11.25
CA ILE A 317 -12.05 -37.62 12.68
C ILE A 317 -13.07 -38.47 13.45
N GLU A 318 -14.37 -38.25 13.29
CA GLU A 318 -15.44 -39.03 13.96
C GLU A 318 -15.38 -40.54 13.63
N THR A 319 -14.91 -40.90 12.43
CA THR A 319 -14.76 -42.31 12.04
C THR A 319 -13.52 -42.94 12.68
N PHE A 320 -12.42 -42.20 12.77
CA PHE A 320 -11.23 -42.59 13.49
C PHE A 320 -11.51 -42.78 14.99
N LEU A 321 -12.15 -41.79 15.64
CA LEU A 321 -12.52 -41.84 17.06
C LEU A 321 -13.38 -43.08 17.37
N ARG A 322 -14.39 -43.37 16.53
CA ARG A 322 -15.21 -44.60 16.67
C ARG A 322 -14.43 -45.89 16.46
N GLY A 323 -13.39 -45.86 15.63
CA GLY A 323 -12.48 -47.00 15.43
C GLY A 323 -11.70 -47.30 16.71
N VAL A 324 -11.12 -46.27 17.32
CA VAL A 324 -10.38 -46.36 18.58
C VAL A 324 -11.28 -46.87 19.71
N ASP A 325 -12.50 -46.33 19.84
CA ASP A 325 -13.44 -46.75 20.89
C ASP A 325 -13.89 -48.22 20.74
N ARG A 326 -13.88 -48.76 19.51
CA ARG A 326 -14.22 -50.17 19.22
C ARG A 326 -13.08 -51.15 19.48
N GLU A 327 -11.83 -50.72 19.36
CA GLU A 327 -10.66 -51.56 19.68
C GLU A 327 -10.39 -51.66 21.19
N GLY A 328 -11.04 -50.80 22.00
CA GLY A 328 -11.02 -50.84 23.45
C GLY A 328 -10.00 -49.88 24.05
N ARG A 329 -10.39 -49.17 25.12
CA ARG A 329 -9.63 -48.09 25.80
C ARG A 329 -8.41 -48.57 26.60
N GLY A 330 -7.71 -49.59 26.12
CA GLY A 330 -6.50 -50.14 26.74
C GLY A 330 -5.20 -49.43 26.34
N LEU A 331 -5.28 -48.46 25.44
CA LEU A 331 -4.14 -47.78 24.84
C LEU A 331 -3.79 -46.50 25.64
N GLN A 332 -2.61 -46.44 26.25
CA GLN A 332 -2.14 -45.34 27.11
C GLN A 332 -2.02 -44.01 26.35
N GLY A 333 -1.67 -44.02 25.06
CA GLY A 333 -1.60 -42.84 24.19
C GLY A 333 -2.94 -42.44 23.54
N ALA A 334 -3.87 -43.39 23.38
CA ALA A 334 -5.13 -43.13 22.69
C ALA A 334 -6.05 -42.16 23.43
N GLY A 335 -6.00 -42.11 24.77
CA GLY A 335 -6.77 -41.15 25.55
C GLY A 335 -6.43 -39.70 25.21
N GLY A 336 -5.13 -39.39 25.02
CA GLY A 336 -4.68 -38.07 24.59
C GLY A 336 -5.13 -37.75 23.17
N ILE A 337 -4.96 -38.70 22.24
CA ILE A 337 -5.38 -38.52 20.83
C ILE A 337 -6.89 -38.27 20.71
N LEU A 338 -7.72 -39.05 21.42
CA LEU A 338 -9.17 -38.87 21.48
C LEU A 338 -9.52 -37.46 21.97
N THR A 339 -8.90 -37.04 23.09
CA THR A 339 -9.16 -35.74 23.72
C THR A 339 -8.90 -34.58 22.75
N TYR A 340 -7.73 -34.53 22.12
CA TYR A 340 -7.39 -33.38 21.26
C TYR A 340 -8.15 -33.35 19.93
N PHE A 341 -8.54 -34.50 19.39
CA PHE A 341 -9.45 -34.51 18.24
C PHE A 341 -10.88 -34.11 18.62
N GLU A 342 -11.37 -34.49 19.79
CA GLU A 342 -12.66 -34.05 20.30
C GLU A 342 -12.69 -32.53 20.51
N GLU A 343 -11.61 -31.95 21.06
CA GLU A 343 -11.43 -30.49 21.21
C GLU A 343 -11.44 -29.75 19.85
N VAL A 344 -10.78 -30.31 18.82
CA VAL A 344 -10.83 -29.74 17.46
C VAL A 344 -12.25 -29.77 16.90
N LEU A 345 -12.99 -30.88 17.08
CA LEU A 345 -14.38 -30.98 16.63
C LEU A 345 -15.29 -30.01 17.37
N GLU A 346 -15.07 -29.82 18.68
CA GLU A 346 -15.82 -28.87 19.49
C GLU A 346 -15.60 -27.43 19.04
N GLU A 347 -14.35 -27.04 18.77
CA GLU A 347 -14.02 -25.69 18.30
C GLU A 347 -14.62 -25.39 16.91
N VAL A 348 -14.56 -26.34 15.97
CA VAL A 348 -15.21 -26.21 14.65
C VAL A 348 -16.75 -26.09 14.80
N SER A 349 -17.33 -26.81 15.75
CA SER A 349 -18.78 -26.73 16.06
C SER A 349 -19.16 -25.37 16.65
N LYS A 350 -18.36 -24.84 17.59
CA LYS A 350 -18.54 -23.49 18.16
C LYS A 350 -18.43 -22.42 17.08
N ALA A 351 -17.45 -22.56 16.18
CA ALA A 351 -17.25 -21.60 15.09
C ALA A 351 -18.46 -21.50 14.15
N ARG A 352 -19.16 -22.61 13.90
CA ARG A 352 -20.40 -22.62 13.13
C ARG A 352 -21.54 -21.82 13.79
N GLN A 353 -21.57 -21.78 15.12
CA GLN A 353 -22.64 -21.11 15.88
C GLN A 353 -22.33 -19.64 16.16
N LEU A 354 -21.07 -19.35 16.49
CA LEU A 354 -20.62 -18.04 16.96
C LEU A 354 -19.97 -17.20 15.88
N ASN A 355 -19.70 -17.78 14.71
CA ASN A 355 -19.01 -17.15 13.59
C ASN A 355 -17.64 -16.57 13.99
N GLN A 356 -16.95 -17.27 14.89
CA GLN A 356 -15.63 -16.96 15.42
C GLN A 356 -14.87 -18.27 15.62
N LEU A 357 -13.60 -18.31 15.26
CA LEU A 357 -12.78 -19.53 15.31
C LEU A 357 -11.48 -19.27 16.07
N ASN A 358 -11.20 -20.10 17.08
CA ASN A 358 -9.93 -20.10 17.79
C ASN A 358 -8.88 -20.94 17.04
N VAL A 359 -8.25 -20.34 16.03
CA VAL A 359 -7.25 -20.99 15.18
C VAL A 359 -6.02 -21.41 15.99
N GLY A 360 -5.64 -20.60 16.98
CA GLY A 360 -4.52 -20.94 17.87
C GLY A 360 -4.77 -22.24 18.65
N TRP A 361 -6.00 -22.45 19.13
CA TRP A 361 -6.37 -23.68 19.82
C TRP A 361 -6.30 -24.92 18.92
N ILE A 362 -6.74 -24.80 17.66
CA ILE A 362 -6.68 -25.91 16.69
C ILE A 362 -5.21 -26.27 16.38
N ILE A 363 -4.33 -25.28 16.26
CA ILE A 363 -2.91 -25.48 16.00
C ILE A 363 -2.21 -26.12 17.21
N ASP A 364 -2.53 -25.66 18.43
CA ASP A 364 -2.02 -26.27 19.67
C ASP A 364 -2.45 -27.74 19.80
N CYS A 365 -3.70 -28.05 19.49
CA CYS A 365 -4.18 -29.44 19.45
C CYS A 365 -3.43 -30.26 18.39
N GLY A 366 -3.22 -29.69 17.20
CA GLY A 366 -2.51 -30.34 16.11
C GLY A 366 -1.03 -30.63 16.41
N GLU A 367 -0.33 -29.70 17.09
CA GLU A 367 1.06 -29.91 17.55
C GLU A 367 1.15 -31.08 18.52
N ILE A 368 0.24 -31.15 19.49
CA ILE A 368 0.21 -32.24 20.47
C ILE A 368 -0.09 -33.58 19.78
N LEU A 369 -1.05 -33.60 18.85
CA LEU A 369 -1.35 -34.78 18.02
C LEU A 369 -0.14 -35.20 17.16
N GLN A 370 0.62 -34.25 16.63
CA GLN A 370 1.86 -34.52 15.89
C GLN A 370 2.94 -35.14 16.78
N GLY A 371 3.03 -34.71 18.05
CA GLY A 371 3.89 -35.35 19.04
C GLY A 371 3.54 -36.83 19.28
N TYR A 372 2.24 -37.16 19.36
CA TYR A 372 1.78 -38.55 19.44
C TYR A 372 2.08 -39.35 18.16
N ALA A 373 1.93 -38.73 17.00
CA ALA A 373 2.25 -39.31 15.69
C ALA A 373 3.73 -39.65 15.52
N GLN A 374 4.63 -38.94 16.22
CA GLN A 374 6.08 -39.16 16.17
C GLN A 374 6.58 -40.09 17.30
N ASN A 375 5.77 -40.37 18.32
CA ASN A 375 6.14 -41.22 19.43
C ASN A 375 6.06 -42.72 19.04
N SER A 376 7.21 -43.41 19.11
CA SER A 376 7.32 -44.83 18.75
C SER A 376 6.40 -45.76 19.54
N ASP A 377 6.16 -45.46 20.82
CA ASP A 377 5.31 -46.28 21.68
C ASP A 377 3.85 -46.11 21.30
N THR A 378 3.43 -44.88 20.98
CA THR A 378 2.08 -44.57 20.51
C THR A 378 1.81 -45.16 19.12
N VAL A 379 2.80 -45.12 18.23
CA VAL A 379 2.70 -45.74 16.90
C VAL A 379 2.56 -47.26 17.00
N ALA A 380 3.34 -47.91 17.87
CA ALA A 380 3.26 -49.34 18.11
C ALA A 380 1.91 -49.75 18.73
N GLU A 381 1.39 -48.91 19.63
CA GLU A 381 0.13 -49.12 20.34
C GLU A 381 -1.09 -48.96 19.42
N LEU A 382 -1.10 -47.96 18.53
CA LEU A 382 -2.19 -47.75 17.56
C LEU A 382 -2.27 -48.84 16.47
N GLY A 383 -1.16 -49.53 16.17
CA GLY A 383 -1.12 -50.61 15.19
C GLY A 383 -1.77 -50.22 13.84
N PRO A 384 -2.82 -50.94 13.37
CA PRO A 384 -3.51 -50.62 12.13
C PRO A 384 -4.17 -49.23 12.10
N LEU A 385 -4.52 -48.66 13.26
CA LEU A 385 -5.14 -47.35 13.39
C LEU A 385 -4.14 -46.19 13.21
N ASN A 386 -2.83 -46.45 13.20
CA ASN A 386 -1.83 -45.41 12.97
C ASN A 386 -1.95 -44.79 11.56
N ILE A 387 -2.26 -45.59 10.53
CA ILE A 387 -2.43 -45.08 9.16
C ILE A 387 -3.61 -44.08 9.06
N PRO A 388 -4.83 -44.41 9.52
CA PRO A 388 -5.92 -43.44 9.52
C PRO A 388 -5.68 -42.26 10.46
N PHE A 389 -4.96 -42.45 11.57
CA PHE A 389 -4.54 -41.35 12.45
C PHE A 389 -3.67 -40.32 11.72
N GLN A 390 -2.56 -40.76 11.12
CA GLN A 390 -1.62 -39.90 10.39
C GLN A 390 -2.30 -39.18 9.23
N ARG A 391 -3.18 -39.88 8.50
CA ARG A 391 -3.95 -39.28 7.41
C ARG A 391 -4.88 -38.18 7.90
N THR A 392 -5.60 -38.42 8.99
CA THR A 392 -6.53 -37.44 9.58
C THR A 392 -5.77 -36.21 10.07
N LEU A 393 -4.60 -36.41 10.69
CA LEU A 393 -3.74 -35.33 11.15
C LEU A 393 -3.16 -34.51 9.99
N GLN A 394 -2.67 -35.17 8.93
CA GLN A 394 -2.16 -34.48 7.74
C GLN A 394 -3.26 -33.67 7.05
N ASN A 395 -4.46 -34.25 6.91
CA ASN A 395 -5.55 -33.54 6.26
C ASN A 395 -6.01 -32.32 7.08
N LEU A 396 -5.98 -32.39 8.42
CA LEU A 396 -6.22 -31.24 9.30
C LEU A 396 -5.17 -30.13 9.04
N LEU A 397 -3.89 -30.50 8.95
CA LEU A 397 -2.80 -29.58 8.64
C LEU A 397 -2.99 -28.91 7.29
N ASP A 398 -3.39 -29.67 6.27
CA ASP A 398 -3.66 -29.16 4.93
C ASP A 398 -4.80 -28.14 4.93
N GLN A 399 -5.87 -28.36 5.72
CA GLN A 399 -6.96 -27.38 5.85
C GLN A 399 -6.49 -26.08 6.51
N ILE A 400 -5.60 -26.18 7.50
CA ILE A 400 -5.01 -25.00 8.14
C ILE A 400 -4.16 -24.22 7.14
N HIS A 401 -3.31 -24.91 6.36
CA HIS A 401 -2.53 -24.28 5.30
C HIS A 401 -3.40 -23.59 4.24
N ASN A 402 -4.46 -24.26 3.79
CA ASN A 402 -5.34 -23.76 2.74
C ASN A 402 -6.09 -22.49 3.15
N HIS A 403 -6.54 -22.40 4.39
CA HIS A 403 -7.43 -21.33 4.83
C HIS A 403 -6.74 -20.20 5.60
N PHE A 404 -5.58 -20.45 6.23
CA PHE A 404 -4.90 -19.42 7.04
C PHE A 404 -3.63 -18.84 6.42
N SER A 405 -3.19 -19.36 5.27
CA SER A 405 -2.12 -18.77 4.45
C SER A 405 -2.40 -17.30 4.10
N ALA A 406 -3.67 -16.92 3.88
CA ALA A 406 -4.07 -15.53 3.64
C ALA A 406 -4.10 -14.65 4.90
N THR A 407 -4.33 -15.21 6.09
CA THR A 407 -4.28 -14.46 7.36
C THR A 407 -2.82 -14.16 7.75
N LEU A 408 -1.90 -15.05 7.37
CA LEU A 408 -0.45 -14.80 7.42
C LEU A 408 0.02 -13.71 6.43
N LEU A 409 -0.82 -13.28 5.46
CA LEU A 409 -0.54 -12.19 4.49
C LEU A 409 -0.68 -10.76 5.05
N ARG A 410 -0.85 -10.54 6.37
CA ARG A 410 -0.81 -9.16 6.95
C ARG A 410 0.51 -8.40 6.68
N PHE A 411 1.50 -9.06 6.10
CA PHE A 411 2.68 -8.45 5.47
C PHE A 411 2.43 -7.79 4.10
N GLY A 412 1.19 -7.58 3.66
CA GLY A 412 0.88 -6.91 2.39
C GLY A 412 1.61 -5.56 2.20
N VAL A 413 1.92 -4.88 3.30
CA VAL A 413 2.70 -3.62 3.32
C VAL A 413 4.14 -3.79 2.81
N LEU A 414 4.75 -4.97 2.98
CA LEU A 414 6.09 -5.29 2.47
C LEU A 414 6.08 -5.51 0.95
N ARG A 415 4.91 -5.80 0.37
CA ARG A 415 4.77 -6.05 -1.08
C ARG A 415 4.97 -4.78 -1.91
N ASP A 416 5.01 -3.61 -1.28
CA ASP A 416 5.31 -2.33 -1.95
C ASP A 416 6.80 -1.96 -1.87
N ILE A 417 7.61 -2.70 -1.10
CA ILE A 417 9.04 -2.44 -0.99
C ILE A 417 9.70 -2.95 -2.27
N ARG A 418 10.52 -2.10 -2.89
CA ARG A 418 11.23 -2.40 -4.14
C ARG A 418 12.71 -2.17 -3.94
N SER A 419 13.51 -2.99 -4.61
CA SER A 419 14.92 -2.70 -4.83
C SER A 419 15.07 -1.70 -5.98
N SER A 420 16.13 -0.89 -5.94
CA SER A 420 16.53 -0.10 -7.11
C SER A 420 16.93 -1.03 -8.26
N GLU A 421 16.85 -0.61 -9.52
CA GLU A 421 17.26 -1.47 -10.67
C GLU A 421 18.75 -1.83 -10.65
N GLU A 422 19.57 -0.96 -10.06
CA GLU A 422 21.02 -1.13 -9.94
C GLU A 422 21.42 -2.10 -8.81
N THR A 423 20.46 -2.45 -7.94
CA THR A 423 20.69 -3.32 -6.80
C THR A 423 21.04 -4.72 -7.25
N LYS A 424 22.09 -5.27 -6.64
CA LYS A 424 22.44 -6.67 -6.82
C LYS A 424 21.78 -7.49 -5.71
N LEU A 425 20.69 -8.17 -6.07
CA LEU A 425 19.90 -8.99 -5.14
C LEU A 425 20.75 -10.07 -4.45
N GLY A 426 21.77 -10.58 -5.13
CA GLY A 426 22.73 -11.52 -4.55
C GLY A 426 23.55 -10.93 -3.41
N GLU A 427 23.95 -9.65 -3.49
CA GLU A 427 24.68 -8.98 -2.40
C GLU A 427 23.77 -8.77 -1.18
N LEU A 428 22.51 -8.40 -1.37
CA LEU A 428 21.53 -8.28 -0.28
C LEU A 428 21.21 -9.62 0.42
N MET A 429 21.20 -10.71 -0.35
CA MET A 429 20.99 -12.05 0.20
C MET A 429 22.18 -12.50 1.04
N GLU A 430 23.41 -12.26 0.58
CA GLU A 430 24.63 -12.54 1.35
C GLU A 430 24.72 -11.68 2.61
N ASP A 431 24.27 -10.43 2.53
CA ASP A 431 24.11 -9.53 3.66
C ASP A 431 23.19 -10.12 4.75
N LEU A 432 22.02 -10.65 4.37
CA LEU A 432 21.10 -11.31 5.29
C LEU A 432 21.64 -12.65 5.84
N ARG A 433 22.34 -13.44 5.03
CA ARG A 433 23.03 -14.66 5.49
C ARG A 433 24.08 -14.32 6.56
N ARG A 434 24.87 -13.27 6.35
CA ARG A 434 25.81 -12.78 7.37
C ARG A 434 25.11 -12.35 8.66
N GLY A 435 23.95 -11.71 8.55
CA GLY A 435 23.10 -11.41 9.71
C GLY A 435 22.67 -12.67 10.46
N LEU A 436 22.25 -13.73 9.75
CA LEU A 436 21.92 -15.00 10.39
C LEU A 436 23.14 -15.62 11.08
N GLU A 437 24.31 -15.65 10.43
CA GLU A 437 25.55 -16.18 11.01
C GLU A 437 25.99 -15.43 12.27
N GLN A 438 25.78 -14.10 12.29
CA GLN A 438 26.04 -13.29 13.48
C GLN A 438 25.13 -13.69 14.65
N ILE A 439 23.85 -13.99 14.37
CA ILE A 439 22.91 -14.52 15.37
C ILE A 439 23.31 -15.92 15.84
N LYS A 440 23.93 -16.74 14.99
CA LYS A 440 24.42 -18.09 15.37
C LYS A 440 25.63 -18.05 16.30
N HIS A 441 26.55 -17.12 16.06
CA HIS A 441 27.91 -17.21 16.61
C HIS A 441 28.32 -16.05 17.53
N GLU A 442 27.63 -14.91 17.47
CA GLU A 442 28.03 -13.65 18.13
C GLU A 442 26.87 -13.03 18.92
N LEU A 443 26.27 -13.81 19.82
CA LEU A 443 25.18 -13.33 20.68
C LEU A 443 25.70 -12.45 21.83
N PRO A 444 25.19 -11.22 22.02
CA PRO A 444 25.51 -10.39 23.17
C PRO A 444 25.00 -11.02 24.49
N GLU A 445 25.64 -10.69 25.62
CA GLU A 445 25.19 -11.15 26.94
C GLU A 445 23.70 -10.84 27.17
N GLY A 446 22.92 -11.86 27.54
CA GLY A 446 21.48 -11.75 27.79
C GLY A 446 20.58 -12.11 26.60
N HIS A 447 21.13 -12.44 25.43
CA HIS A 447 20.35 -12.88 24.27
C HIS A 447 20.14 -14.40 24.24
N VAL A 448 18.94 -14.85 23.88
CA VAL A 448 18.63 -16.27 23.68
C VAL A 448 19.09 -16.73 22.29
N ALA A 449 19.88 -17.81 22.24
CA ALA A 449 20.35 -18.40 21.00
C ALA A 449 19.22 -18.97 20.15
N MET A 450 19.33 -18.82 18.83
CA MET A 450 18.35 -19.34 17.89
C MET A 450 18.40 -20.86 17.89
N ALA A 451 17.23 -21.49 18.04
CA ALA A 451 17.13 -22.94 18.00
C ALA A 451 17.61 -23.45 16.63
N PRO A 452 18.36 -24.58 16.56
CA PRO A 452 18.86 -25.15 15.32
C PRO A 452 17.78 -25.36 14.25
N GLU A 453 16.56 -25.65 14.66
CA GLU A 453 15.41 -25.86 13.78
C GLU A 453 14.94 -24.52 13.16
N THR A 454 15.02 -23.42 13.91
CA THR A 454 14.67 -22.08 13.40
C THR A 454 15.73 -21.59 12.41
N ILE A 455 17.00 -21.92 12.66
CA ILE A 455 18.10 -21.69 11.73
C ILE A 455 17.84 -22.42 10.40
N ALA A 456 17.45 -23.69 10.46
CA ALA A 456 17.17 -24.49 9.26
C ALA A 456 16.03 -23.90 8.42
N VAL A 457 15.02 -23.30 9.05
CA VAL A 457 13.93 -22.58 8.35
C VAL A 457 14.48 -21.38 7.58
N PHE A 458 15.34 -20.56 8.18
CA PHE A 458 15.96 -19.43 7.47
C PHE A 458 16.88 -19.88 6.33
N GLU A 459 17.67 -20.94 6.52
CA GLU A 459 18.54 -21.50 5.47
C GLU A 459 17.74 -21.95 4.26
N LYS A 460 16.62 -22.65 4.48
CA LYS A 460 15.71 -23.07 3.42
C LYS A 460 15.08 -21.89 2.68
N LEU A 461 14.66 -20.85 3.41
CA LEU A 461 14.16 -19.61 2.81
C LEU A 461 15.22 -18.91 1.96
N PHE A 462 16.48 -18.95 2.36
CA PHE A 462 17.59 -18.43 1.57
C PHE A 462 17.82 -19.25 0.29
N ASP A 463 17.76 -20.57 0.35
CA ASP A 463 17.93 -21.44 -0.82
C ASP A 463 16.83 -21.20 -1.87
N ASP A 464 15.58 -21.03 -1.43
CA ASP A 464 14.46 -20.70 -2.31
C ASP A 464 14.64 -19.33 -2.98
N LEU A 465 15.08 -18.34 -2.21
CA LEU A 465 15.43 -17.00 -2.70
C LEU A 465 16.56 -17.06 -3.74
N ASP A 466 17.57 -17.88 -3.51
CA ASP A 466 18.68 -18.13 -4.44
C ASP A 466 18.16 -18.68 -5.78
N GLY A 467 17.24 -19.65 -5.72
CA GLY A 467 16.57 -20.20 -6.89
C GLY A 467 15.73 -19.16 -7.64
N MET A 468 15.14 -18.18 -6.95
CA MET A 468 14.42 -17.07 -7.58
C MET A 468 15.35 -16.05 -8.23
N ILE A 469 16.43 -15.65 -7.55
CA ILE A 469 17.44 -14.71 -8.06
C ILE A 469 18.09 -15.26 -9.33
N ARG A 470 18.44 -16.55 -9.34
CA ARG A 470 18.98 -17.20 -10.55
C ARG A 470 18.00 -17.16 -11.72
N ARG A 471 16.71 -17.37 -11.46
CA ARG A 471 15.64 -17.29 -12.48
C ARG A 471 15.45 -15.88 -13.03
N GLU A 472 15.55 -14.86 -12.18
CA GLU A 472 15.54 -13.46 -12.62
C GLU A 472 16.73 -13.13 -13.52
N PHE A 473 17.92 -13.63 -13.15
CA PHE A 473 19.15 -13.39 -13.88
C PHE A 473 19.11 -13.95 -15.32
N VAL A 474 18.55 -15.15 -15.49
CA VAL A 474 18.41 -15.80 -16.81
C VAL A 474 17.15 -15.40 -17.58
N ALA A 475 16.26 -14.59 -17.00
CA ALA A 475 15.03 -14.17 -17.65
C ALA A 475 15.33 -13.22 -18.83
N VAL A 476 14.85 -13.59 -20.02
CA VAL A 476 15.08 -12.84 -21.27
C VAL A 476 14.08 -11.71 -21.46
N SER A 477 12.86 -11.86 -20.93
CA SER A 477 11.79 -10.86 -21.05
C SER A 477 11.88 -9.79 -19.95
N PRO A 478 11.90 -8.49 -20.29
CA PRO A 478 11.88 -7.40 -19.31
C PRO A 478 10.68 -7.45 -18.35
N ALA A 479 9.51 -7.86 -18.84
CA ALA A 479 8.31 -7.99 -18.02
C ALA A 479 8.42 -9.14 -17.01
N MET A 480 8.94 -10.29 -17.46
CA MET A 480 9.21 -11.45 -16.60
C MET A 480 10.28 -11.12 -15.56
N LYS A 481 11.33 -10.42 -15.97
CA LYS A 481 12.42 -9.99 -15.08
C LYS A 481 11.91 -9.03 -14.00
N SER A 482 11.11 -8.04 -14.38
CA SER A 482 10.46 -7.11 -13.45
C SER A 482 9.53 -7.85 -12.46
N GLN A 483 8.74 -8.81 -12.94
CA GLN A 483 7.85 -9.61 -12.10
C GLN A 483 8.61 -10.49 -11.10
N LEU A 484 9.65 -11.20 -11.57
CA LEU A 484 10.51 -12.01 -10.71
C LEU A 484 11.20 -11.13 -9.65
N ARG A 485 11.69 -9.95 -10.05
CA ARG A 485 12.33 -9.00 -9.14
C ARG A 485 11.38 -8.50 -8.05
N LYS A 486 10.14 -8.14 -8.38
CA LYS A 486 9.12 -7.76 -7.38
C LYS A 486 8.86 -8.88 -6.36
N ASN A 487 8.83 -10.12 -6.83
CA ASN A 487 8.63 -11.28 -5.96
C ASN A 487 9.86 -11.54 -5.07
N ILE A 488 11.07 -11.36 -5.60
CA ILE A 488 12.32 -11.47 -4.83
C ILE A 488 12.39 -10.37 -3.77
N ASP A 489 12.08 -9.13 -4.12
CA ASP A 489 12.08 -7.97 -3.21
C ASP A 489 11.15 -8.19 -2.01
N TYR A 490 9.94 -8.71 -2.27
CA TYR A 490 8.99 -9.04 -1.22
C TYR A 490 9.53 -10.13 -0.28
N ARG A 491 10.13 -11.19 -0.85
CA ARG A 491 10.71 -12.29 -0.07
C ARG A 491 11.92 -11.86 0.74
N LEU A 492 12.80 -11.03 0.19
CA LEU A 492 13.93 -10.43 0.90
C LEU A 492 13.46 -9.57 2.08
N ALA A 493 12.42 -8.76 1.88
CA ALA A 493 11.84 -7.95 2.93
C ALA A 493 11.22 -8.79 4.06
N GLN A 494 10.54 -9.90 3.72
CA GLN A 494 10.00 -10.84 4.71
C GLN A 494 11.12 -11.46 5.55
N VAL A 495 12.17 -11.96 4.91
CA VAL A 495 13.31 -12.58 5.61
C VAL A 495 14.01 -11.56 6.52
N ALA A 496 14.28 -10.35 6.01
CA ALA A 496 14.91 -9.28 6.79
C ALA A 496 14.12 -8.91 8.05
N VAL A 497 12.80 -8.73 7.93
CA VAL A 497 11.94 -8.37 9.06
C VAL A 497 11.87 -9.51 10.08
N SER A 498 11.75 -10.76 9.63
CA SER A 498 11.76 -11.94 10.52
C SER A 498 13.07 -12.04 11.31
N LEU A 499 14.21 -11.79 10.66
CA LEU A 499 15.53 -11.84 11.30
C LEU A 499 15.69 -10.76 12.38
N ARG A 500 15.19 -9.54 12.11
CA ARG A 500 15.20 -8.42 13.05
C ARG A 500 14.30 -8.64 14.25
N LEU A 501 13.09 -9.15 14.02
CA LEU A 501 12.14 -9.45 15.08
C LEU A 501 12.70 -10.50 16.04
N TYR A 502 13.36 -11.52 15.50
CA TYR A 502 14.05 -12.51 16.30
C TYR A 502 15.10 -11.87 17.23
N TRP A 503 15.97 -11.02 16.68
CA TRP A 503 17.02 -10.36 17.45
C TRP A 503 16.49 -9.48 18.58
N GLU A 504 15.43 -8.72 18.34
CA GLU A 504 14.81 -7.88 19.37
C GLU A 504 14.14 -8.72 20.47
N GLN A 505 13.58 -9.88 20.12
CA GLN A 505 12.96 -10.79 21.08
C GLN A 505 13.99 -11.55 21.91
N SER A 506 15.16 -11.85 21.35
CA SER A 506 16.21 -12.58 22.07
C SER A 506 16.80 -11.74 23.22
N ALA A 507 16.79 -10.41 23.14
CA ALA A 507 17.35 -9.47 24.12
C ALA A 507 16.53 -9.31 25.43
N ALA A 508 15.19 -9.48 25.39
CA ALA A 508 14.27 -9.56 26.54
C ALA A 508 12.80 -9.71 26.07
N PRO A 509 11.93 -10.49 26.77
CA PRO A 509 10.65 -10.96 26.22
C PRO A 509 9.52 -9.93 26.00
N ARG A 510 9.74 -8.61 26.10
CA ARG A 510 8.65 -7.61 26.02
C ARG A 510 8.95 -6.24 25.42
N ARG A 511 10.12 -5.98 24.82
CA ARG A 511 10.41 -4.66 24.24
C ARG A 511 10.51 -4.70 22.71
N ALA A 512 9.99 -3.65 22.10
CA ALA A 512 10.37 -3.13 20.78
C ALA A 512 9.70 -3.65 19.49
N VAL A 513 8.68 -4.50 19.50
CA VAL A 513 7.98 -4.84 18.24
C VAL A 513 7.35 -3.61 17.55
N GLY A 514 6.83 -2.65 18.32
CA GLY A 514 6.34 -1.37 17.79
C GLY A 514 7.45 -0.50 17.16
N GLN A 515 8.69 -0.61 17.63
CA GLN A 515 9.84 0.10 17.06
C GLN A 515 10.30 -0.55 15.76
N VAL A 516 10.24 -1.89 15.67
CA VAL A 516 10.53 -2.60 14.43
C VAL A 516 9.51 -2.23 13.35
N ILE A 517 8.22 -2.20 13.68
CA ILE A 517 7.16 -1.81 12.74
C ILE A 517 7.33 -0.35 12.29
N ALA A 518 7.62 0.57 13.21
CA ALA A 518 7.89 1.97 12.87
C ALA A 518 9.15 2.12 11.99
N GLY A 519 10.19 1.33 12.27
CA GLY A 519 11.42 1.27 11.48
C GLY A 519 11.19 0.75 10.06
N VAL A 520 10.42 -0.34 9.92
CA VAL A 520 10.02 -0.91 8.62
C VAL A 520 9.21 0.10 7.82
N ALA A 521 8.22 0.76 8.43
CA ALA A 521 7.40 1.76 7.77
C ALA A 521 8.23 2.96 7.27
N LYS A 522 9.21 3.40 8.09
CA LYS A 522 10.13 4.49 7.75
C LYS A 522 11.10 4.11 6.63
N LYS A 523 11.72 2.92 6.72
CA LYS A 523 12.71 2.45 5.74
C LYS A 523 12.08 2.07 4.40
N LYS A 524 10.85 1.56 4.41
CA LYS A 524 10.02 1.42 3.21
C LYS A 524 9.89 2.73 2.43
N THR A 525 9.69 3.86 3.11
CA THR A 525 9.48 5.16 2.45
C THR A 525 10.76 5.86 2.00
N GLU A 526 11.91 5.55 2.64
CA GLU A 526 13.15 6.31 2.43
C GLU A 526 14.14 5.56 1.51
N GLU A 527 14.24 4.23 1.57
CA GLU A 527 15.43 3.50 1.08
C GLU A 527 15.13 2.09 0.48
N GLY A 528 13.87 1.70 0.30
CA GLY A 528 13.52 0.44 -0.38
C GLY A 528 13.97 -0.84 0.36
N VAL A 529 14.21 -1.94 -0.38
CA VAL A 529 14.67 -3.22 0.22
C VAL A 529 16.10 -3.09 0.74
N GLU A 530 16.98 -2.35 0.05
CA GLU A 530 18.37 -2.16 0.50
C GLU A 530 18.44 -1.49 1.86
N GLY A 531 17.71 -0.40 2.05
CA GLY A 531 17.70 0.31 3.34
C GLY A 531 17.06 -0.48 4.46
N LEU A 532 16.08 -1.33 4.13
CA LEU A 532 15.52 -2.26 5.09
C LEU A 532 16.55 -3.30 5.54
N VAL A 533 17.20 -3.98 4.60
CA VAL A 533 18.25 -4.99 4.89
C VAL A 533 19.40 -4.35 5.68
N LYS A 534 19.89 -3.19 5.22
CA LYS A 534 20.94 -2.44 5.90
C LYS A 534 20.55 -2.04 7.32
N TRP A 535 19.35 -1.52 7.50
CA TRP A 535 18.83 -1.16 8.82
C TRP A 535 18.77 -2.36 9.75
N VAL A 536 18.34 -3.54 9.25
CA VAL A 536 18.36 -4.77 10.04
C VAL A 536 19.78 -5.09 10.50
N LEU A 537 20.74 -5.14 9.57
CA LEU A 537 22.13 -5.53 9.85
C LEU A 537 22.87 -4.55 10.76
N ASP A 538 22.64 -3.25 10.62
CA ASP A 538 23.27 -2.24 11.48
C ASP A 538 22.79 -2.33 12.94
N ASN A 539 21.68 -3.02 13.21
CA ASN A 539 21.19 -3.25 14.56
C ASN A 539 21.51 -4.67 15.10
N LEU A 540 22.11 -5.55 14.29
CA LEU A 540 22.63 -6.85 14.74
C LEU A 540 24.08 -6.76 15.23
N LYS A 541 24.78 -5.67 14.92
CA LYS A 541 26.11 -5.31 15.45
C LYS A 541 25.97 -4.68 16.84
#